data_AF-A0A925WDB8-F1
#
_entry.id   AF-A0A925WDB8-F1
#
_cell.length_a   1.000
_cell.length_b   1.000
_cell.length_c   1.000
_cell.angle_alpha   90.00
_cell.angle_beta   90.00
_cell.angle_gamma   90.00
#
_symmetry.space_group_name_H-M   'P 1'
#
loop_
_entity.id
_entity.type
_entity.pdbx_description
1 polymer ?
#
loop_
_entity_poly.entity_id
_entity_poly.type
_entity_poly.pdbx_seq_one_letter_code
_entity_poly.pdbx_strand_id
1 'polypeptide(L)'
;ETNTTVIESGLLFRYNRSTALYHCPADVSTVVSLSGTRLSHLRNRSYNLSQSVNGDPTSWLATHIPNFKRLSEINGPNPSECLVFIDENEDTMLDTHFGMPTANYGNTNQWWDMPSHRHGQGANLSFADGHAENWQWKVPKIPQNNPMPVTTADRPDYDRVRAIIRQKL
;
A
#
# COMPACT_ATOMS: atom_id res chain seq x y z
N GLU A 1 9.51 4.86 -12.48
CA GLU A 1 9.15 6.11 -13.20
C GLU A 1 10.13 7.20 -12.84
N THR A 2 10.48 8.09 -13.76
CA THR A 2 11.49 9.17 -13.54
C THR A 2 10.89 10.58 -13.64
N ASN A 3 9.58 10.70 -13.83
CA ASN A 3 8.85 11.97 -13.90
C ASN A 3 7.47 11.88 -13.22
N THR A 4 6.81 13.02 -13.04
CA THR A 4 5.54 13.15 -12.32
C THR A 4 4.30 13.05 -13.21
N THR A 5 4.43 12.78 -14.51
CA THR A 5 3.30 12.80 -15.46
C THR A 5 2.15 11.86 -15.06
N VAL A 6 2.48 10.69 -14.51
CA VAL A 6 1.46 9.73 -14.06
C VAL A 6 0.72 10.23 -12.82
N ILE A 7 1.42 10.87 -11.88
CA ILE A 7 0.82 11.52 -10.71
C ILE A 7 -0.10 12.67 -11.15
N GLU A 8 0.38 13.52 -12.05
CA GLU A 8 -0.34 14.69 -12.55
C GLU A 8 -1.60 14.34 -13.34
N SER A 9 -1.63 13.16 -13.98
CA SER A 9 -2.83 12.63 -14.67
C SER A 9 -3.78 11.87 -13.75
N GLY A 10 -3.40 11.64 -12.48
CA GLY A 10 -4.20 10.90 -11.50
C GLY A 10 -5.47 11.65 -11.07
N LEU A 11 -6.54 10.89 -10.78
CA LEU A 11 -7.86 11.44 -10.41
C LEU A 11 -7.85 12.29 -9.14
N LEU A 12 -6.89 12.09 -8.25
CA LEU A 12 -6.76 12.85 -7.00
C LEU A 12 -6.03 14.19 -7.19
N PHE A 13 -5.19 14.30 -8.21
CA PHE A 13 -4.34 15.47 -8.45
C PHE A 13 -5.14 16.76 -8.71
N ARG A 14 -6.36 16.62 -9.23
CA ARG A 14 -7.28 17.77 -9.43
C ARG A 14 -7.70 18.44 -8.12
N TYR A 15 -7.66 17.72 -7.00
CA TYR A 15 -8.02 18.24 -5.67
C TYR A 15 -6.81 18.85 -4.96
N ASN A 16 -5.60 18.37 -5.26
CA ASN A 16 -4.36 19.00 -4.82
C ASN A 16 -3.24 18.75 -5.84
N ARG A 17 -2.72 19.84 -6.43
CA ARG A 17 -1.74 19.79 -7.53
C ARG A 17 -0.27 19.72 -7.07
N SER A 18 -0.03 19.44 -5.79
CA SER A 18 1.32 19.28 -5.27
C SER A 18 1.78 17.83 -5.40
N THR A 19 2.73 17.58 -6.31
CA THR A 19 3.35 16.24 -6.49
C THR A 19 4.13 15.79 -5.25
N ALA A 20 4.61 16.74 -4.44
CA ALA A 20 5.33 16.45 -3.20
C ALA A 20 4.49 15.68 -2.17
N LEU A 21 3.16 15.71 -2.26
CA LEU A 21 2.27 14.97 -1.35
C LEU A 21 2.33 13.45 -1.54
N TYR A 22 2.79 12.98 -2.69
CA TYR A 22 2.83 11.55 -3.01
C TYR A 22 4.07 10.85 -2.46
N HIS A 23 5.07 11.62 -2.01
CA HIS A 23 6.37 11.12 -1.57
C HIS A 23 6.62 11.45 -0.10
N CYS A 24 7.07 10.45 0.65
CA CYS A 24 7.47 10.62 2.04
C CYS A 24 8.85 11.31 2.10
N PRO A 25 9.04 12.39 2.88
CA PRO A 25 10.36 13.01 3.02
C PRO A 25 11.44 12.10 3.62
N ALA A 26 11.05 11.03 4.31
CA ALA A 26 11.96 10.02 4.85
C ALA A 26 12.31 8.92 3.83
N ASP A 27 11.61 8.87 2.70
CA ASP A 27 11.91 7.95 1.61
C ASP A 27 13.04 8.50 0.75
N VAL A 28 14.24 7.97 0.95
CA VAL A 28 15.43 8.30 0.16
C VAL A 28 15.68 7.29 -0.96
N SER A 29 14.71 6.41 -1.24
CA SER A 29 14.86 5.39 -2.27
C SER A 29 14.89 5.99 -3.66
N THR A 30 15.70 5.37 -4.52
CA THR A 30 15.94 5.85 -5.88
C THR A 30 15.43 4.88 -6.93
N VAL A 31 15.15 5.39 -8.12
CA VAL A 31 14.68 4.61 -9.26
C VAL A 31 15.75 3.58 -9.70
N VAL A 32 15.31 2.36 -9.97
CA VAL A 32 16.12 1.33 -10.65
C VAL A 32 15.64 1.23 -12.10
N SER A 33 16.57 1.29 -13.05
CA SER A 33 16.25 1.16 -14.48
C SER A 33 15.83 -0.29 -14.82
N LEU A 34 15.26 -0.48 -16.01
CA LEU A 34 14.97 -1.82 -16.54
C LEU A 34 16.21 -2.71 -16.68
N SER A 35 17.40 -2.11 -16.80
CA SER A 35 18.68 -2.81 -16.83
C SER A 35 19.26 -3.10 -15.43
N GLY A 36 18.52 -2.83 -14.36
CA GLY A 36 18.95 -3.03 -12.98
C GLY A 36 19.91 -1.95 -12.45
N THR A 37 20.09 -0.85 -13.19
CA THR A 37 20.99 0.24 -12.78
C THR A 37 20.26 1.19 -11.83
N ARG A 38 20.80 1.38 -10.63
CA ARG A 38 20.28 2.38 -9.68
C ARG A 38 20.64 3.78 -10.16
N LEU A 39 19.64 4.62 -10.36
CA LEU A 39 19.79 6.01 -10.76
C LEU A 39 19.85 6.90 -9.50
N SER A 40 20.34 8.14 -9.63
CA SER A 40 20.33 9.11 -8.51
C SER A 40 18.97 9.79 -8.29
N HIS A 41 18.00 9.55 -9.18
CA HIS A 41 16.66 10.12 -9.09
C HIS A 41 15.87 9.42 -7.99
N LEU A 42 15.32 10.20 -7.06
CA LEU A 42 14.36 9.70 -6.07
C LEU A 42 13.12 9.12 -6.77
N ARG A 43 12.47 8.15 -6.12
CA ARG A 43 11.14 7.71 -6.55
C ARG A 43 10.13 8.85 -6.36
N ASN A 44 9.15 8.94 -7.25
CA ASN A 44 8.16 10.02 -7.20
C ASN A 44 7.05 9.81 -6.15
N ARG A 45 6.98 8.64 -5.52
CA ARG A 45 5.95 8.30 -4.55
C ARG A 45 6.42 7.26 -3.55
N SER A 46 5.77 7.26 -2.40
CA SER A 46 5.98 6.32 -1.28
C SER A 46 4.68 5.69 -0.79
N TYR A 47 3.53 6.29 -1.12
CA TYR A 47 2.22 5.83 -0.67
C TYR A 47 1.47 5.08 -1.77
N ASN A 48 0.78 4.02 -1.38
CA ASN A 48 -0.12 3.26 -2.24
C ASN A 48 -1.55 3.24 -1.72
N LEU A 49 -2.51 3.15 -2.66
CA LEU A 49 -3.93 3.07 -2.35
C LEU A 49 -4.31 1.62 -2.05
N SER A 50 -5.00 1.37 -0.95
CA SER A 50 -5.54 0.06 -0.62
C SER A 50 -6.41 -0.50 -1.75
N GLN A 51 -6.15 -1.73 -2.17
CA GLN A 51 -6.96 -2.40 -3.17
C GLN A 51 -8.44 -2.57 -2.73
N SER A 52 -8.71 -2.48 -1.43
CA SER A 52 -10.08 -2.48 -0.89
C SER A 52 -10.89 -1.24 -1.24
N VAL A 53 -10.25 -0.14 -1.66
CA VAL A 53 -10.93 1.13 -1.93
C VAL A 53 -10.71 1.47 -3.40
N ASN A 54 -11.73 1.20 -4.21
CA ASN A 54 -11.75 1.48 -5.64
C ASN A 54 -10.59 0.82 -6.41
N GLY A 55 -10.13 -0.35 -5.96
CA GLY A 55 -9.18 -1.19 -6.69
C GLY A 55 -9.74 -1.61 -8.06
N ASP A 56 -8.87 -1.84 -9.04
CA ASP A 56 -9.23 -2.04 -10.45
C ASP A 56 -10.36 -3.07 -10.64
N PRO A 57 -11.60 -2.62 -10.96
CA PRO A 57 -12.77 -3.49 -11.06
C PRO A 57 -12.83 -4.24 -12.41
N THR A 58 -11.90 -3.98 -13.33
CA THR A 58 -11.88 -4.55 -14.68
C THR A 58 -10.93 -5.72 -14.82
N SER A 59 -10.05 -5.92 -13.84
CA SER A 59 -9.12 -7.04 -13.79
C SER A 59 -9.83 -8.34 -13.37
N TRP A 60 -9.33 -9.49 -13.84
CA TRP A 60 -9.66 -10.81 -13.28
C TRP A 60 -9.49 -10.86 -11.75
N LEU A 61 -8.62 -10.01 -11.21
CA LEU A 61 -8.36 -9.92 -9.78
C LEU A 61 -9.57 -9.34 -9.03
N ALA A 62 -10.43 -8.54 -9.65
CA ALA A 62 -11.64 -7.98 -9.04
C ALA A 62 -12.69 -9.03 -8.63
N THR A 63 -12.65 -10.23 -9.24
CA THR A 63 -13.53 -11.35 -8.85
C THR A 63 -12.99 -12.13 -7.64
N HIS A 64 -11.75 -11.83 -7.22
CA HIS A 64 -11.04 -12.52 -6.15
C HIS A 64 -10.67 -11.59 -4.98
N ILE A 65 -10.44 -10.31 -5.29
CA ILE A 65 -10.11 -9.25 -4.33
C ILE A 65 -11.29 -8.27 -4.24
N PRO A 66 -11.93 -8.18 -3.08
CA PRO A 66 -13.11 -7.36 -2.90
C PRO A 66 -12.74 -5.88 -2.73
N ASN A 67 -13.58 -4.98 -3.24
CA ASN A 67 -13.38 -3.55 -3.12
C ASN A 67 -14.70 -2.78 -2.90
N PHE A 68 -14.60 -1.67 -2.19
CA PHE A 68 -15.64 -0.66 -2.04
C PHE A 68 -15.45 0.42 -3.11
N LYS A 69 -16.50 0.80 -3.81
CA LYS A 69 -16.53 1.92 -4.76
C LYS A 69 -17.06 3.20 -4.12
N ARG A 70 -17.84 3.07 -3.05
CA ARG A 70 -18.44 4.20 -2.32
C ARG A 70 -18.20 4.06 -0.83
N LEU A 71 -18.07 5.19 -0.14
CA LEU A 71 -17.96 5.25 1.32
C LEU A 71 -19.13 4.53 2.01
N SER A 72 -20.34 4.65 1.48
CA SER A 72 -21.55 3.99 2.01
C SER A 72 -21.55 2.46 1.89
N GLU A 73 -20.65 1.89 1.08
CA GLU A 73 -20.52 0.43 0.93
C GLU A 73 -19.61 -0.17 2.01
N ILE A 74 -18.84 0.67 2.74
CA ILE A 74 -17.90 0.23 3.77
C ILE A 74 -18.68 -0.28 4.99
N ASN A 75 -18.77 -1.60 5.11
CA ASN A 75 -19.54 -2.31 6.14
C ASN A 75 -18.74 -3.42 6.85
N GLY A 76 -17.44 -3.50 6.59
CA GLY A 76 -16.54 -4.51 7.15
C GLY A 76 -15.17 -4.48 6.46
N PRO A 77 -14.15 -3.80 7.02
CA PRO A 77 -14.13 -3.07 8.31
C PRO A 77 -15.01 -1.80 8.31
N ASN A 78 -15.22 -1.16 9.47
CA ASN A 78 -15.92 0.14 9.54
C ASN A 78 -15.07 1.26 8.90
N PRO A 79 -15.61 2.46 8.61
CA PRO A 79 -14.83 3.52 7.96
C PRO A 79 -13.54 3.93 8.69
N SER A 80 -13.55 3.99 10.02
CA SER A 80 -12.35 4.27 10.84
C SER A 80 -11.32 3.13 10.83
N GLU A 81 -11.69 1.94 10.39
CA GLU A 81 -10.81 0.78 10.31
C GLU A 81 -10.58 0.36 8.86
N CYS A 82 -11.03 1.15 7.87
CA CYS A 82 -10.86 0.84 6.46
C CYS A 82 -9.68 1.61 5.89
N LEU A 83 -8.59 0.88 5.59
CA LEU A 83 -7.37 1.44 5.01
C LEU A 83 -7.65 2.10 3.65
N VAL A 84 -7.16 3.34 3.49
CA VAL A 84 -7.18 4.07 2.21
C VAL A 84 -5.76 4.20 1.66
N PHE A 85 -4.85 4.90 2.33
CA PHE A 85 -3.44 4.97 1.92
C PHE A 85 -2.50 4.40 2.97
N ILE A 86 -1.40 3.82 2.51
CA ILE A 86 -0.32 3.32 3.35
C ILE A 86 1.03 3.67 2.73
N ASP A 87 2.01 4.01 3.58
CA ASP A 87 3.41 4.11 3.17
C ASP A 87 3.97 2.70 2.91
N GLU A 88 4.35 2.44 1.66
CA GLU A 88 4.81 1.14 1.21
C GLU A 88 6.35 1.06 1.17
N ASN A 89 6.85 -0.15 1.38
CA ASN A 89 8.24 -0.49 1.15
C ASN A 89 8.61 -0.30 -0.34
N GLU A 90 9.75 0.33 -0.58
CA GLU A 90 10.25 0.64 -1.92
C GLU A 90 10.52 -0.60 -2.76
N ASP A 91 10.87 -1.71 -2.13
CA ASP A 91 11.25 -2.97 -2.80
C ASP A 91 10.02 -3.83 -3.15
N THR A 92 8.86 -3.60 -2.52
CA THR A 92 7.60 -4.27 -2.89
C THR A 92 6.69 -3.42 -3.75
N MET A 93 6.88 -2.09 -3.79
CA MET A 93 6.03 -1.18 -4.55
C MET A 93 6.25 -1.34 -6.06
N LEU A 94 5.44 -2.20 -6.67
CA LEU A 94 5.46 -2.52 -8.11
C LEU A 94 4.40 -1.75 -8.91
N ASP A 95 3.25 -1.44 -8.30
CA ASP A 95 2.13 -0.75 -8.94
C ASP A 95 1.46 0.27 -8.00
N THR A 96 0.33 0.85 -8.41
CA THR A 96 -0.37 1.93 -7.70
C THR A 96 -1.32 1.48 -6.58
N HIS A 97 -1.32 0.19 -6.24
CA HIS A 97 -2.17 -0.39 -5.21
C HIS A 97 -1.34 -1.06 -4.11
N PHE A 98 -1.93 -1.11 -2.91
CA PHE A 98 -1.48 -1.95 -1.82
C PHE A 98 -2.48 -3.09 -1.65
N GLY A 99 -2.04 -4.30 -1.96
CA GLY A 99 -2.80 -5.53 -1.94
C GLY A 99 -2.25 -6.53 -0.92
N MET A 100 -3.16 -7.38 -0.43
CA MET A 100 -2.83 -8.52 0.41
C MET A 100 -3.72 -9.71 0.04
N PRO A 101 -3.26 -10.94 0.27
CA PRO A 101 -4.12 -12.12 0.24
C PRO A 101 -5.36 -11.93 1.11
N THR A 102 -6.51 -12.36 0.59
CA THR A 102 -7.80 -12.29 1.28
C THR A 102 -8.13 -13.62 1.94
N ALA A 103 -9.24 -13.68 2.67
CA ALA A 103 -9.71 -14.95 3.26
C ALA A 103 -9.97 -16.05 2.21
N ASN A 104 -10.29 -15.68 0.97
CA ASN A 104 -10.73 -16.60 -0.07
C ASN A 104 -9.78 -16.66 -1.27
N TYR A 105 -8.69 -15.89 -1.28
CA TYR A 105 -7.79 -15.83 -2.42
C TYR A 105 -6.36 -15.44 -2.03
N GLY A 106 -5.39 -16.12 -2.62
CA GLY A 106 -3.97 -16.00 -2.30
C GLY A 106 -3.55 -16.83 -1.10
N ASN A 107 -2.24 -16.86 -0.83
CA ASN A 107 -1.68 -17.51 0.35
C ASN A 107 -1.62 -16.51 1.51
N THR A 108 -2.41 -16.69 2.56
CA THR A 108 -2.48 -15.76 3.71
C THR A 108 -1.25 -15.77 4.63
N ASN A 109 -0.16 -16.40 4.20
CA ASN A 109 1.13 -16.45 4.91
C ASN A 109 2.24 -15.71 4.12
N GLN A 110 1.89 -14.73 3.30
CA GLN A 110 2.87 -13.90 2.59
C GLN A 110 2.33 -12.47 2.41
N TRP A 111 3.23 -11.50 2.48
CA TRP A 111 2.98 -10.16 1.96
C TRP A 111 3.10 -10.18 0.44
N TRP A 112 2.09 -9.66 -0.25
CA TRP A 112 2.25 -9.24 -1.65
C TRP A 112 2.96 -7.89 -1.66
N ASP A 113 2.30 -6.90 -1.07
CA ASP A 113 2.86 -5.58 -0.81
C ASP A 113 3.17 -5.45 0.68
N MET A 114 4.34 -4.93 1.01
CA MET A 114 4.82 -4.83 2.40
C MET A 114 4.85 -3.36 2.83
N PRO A 115 4.33 -3.01 4.03
CA PRO A 115 4.41 -1.63 4.50
C PRO A 115 5.86 -1.18 4.72
N SER A 116 6.09 0.12 4.65
CA SER A 116 7.41 0.70 4.92
C SER A 116 7.85 0.48 6.37
N HIS A 117 9.14 0.66 6.65
CA HIS A 117 9.67 0.70 8.01
C HIS A 117 10.37 2.03 8.36
N ARG A 118 10.21 3.08 7.53
CA ARG A 118 11.03 4.30 7.58
C ARG A 118 10.76 5.16 8.83
N HIS A 119 9.59 5.05 9.44
CA HIS A 119 9.17 5.87 10.58
C HIS A 119 9.50 5.23 11.94
N GLY A 120 10.78 4.95 12.17
CA GLY A 120 11.24 4.30 13.40
C GLY A 120 10.74 2.85 13.49
N GLN A 121 10.96 2.08 12.41
CA GLN A 121 10.37 0.75 12.22
C GLN A 121 8.84 0.81 12.11
N GLY A 122 8.33 1.78 11.36
CA GLY A 122 6.91 2.03 11.23
C GLY A 122 6.51 2.62 9.89
N ALA A 123 5.20 2.74 9.69
CA ALA A 123 4.57 3.36 8.52
C ALA A 123 3.44 4.31 8.94
N ASN A 124 3.08 5.22 8.04
CA ASN A 124 1.88 6.04 8.17
C ASN A 124 0.74 5.42 7.36
N LEU A 125 -0.47 5.47 7.93
CA LEU A 125 -1.70 4.93 7.37
C LEU A 125 -2.80 6.00 7.41
N SER A 126 -3.74 5.93 6.49
CA SER A 126 -4.96 6.75 6.52
C SER A 126 -6.20 5.91 6.30
N PHE A 127 -7.32 6.36 6.86
CA PHE A 127 -8.56 5.59 6.93
C PHE A 127 -9.72 6.31 6.26
N ALA A 128 -10.80 5.58 5.98
CA ALA A 128 -11.90 6.05 5.14
C ALA A 128 -12.77 7.14 5.80
N ASP A 129 -12.67 7.34 7.11
CA ASP A 129 -13.27 8.48 7.82
C ASP A 129 -12.40 9.77 7.77
N GLY A 130 -11.19 9.68 7.20
CA GLY A 130 -10.28 10.80 6.96
C GLY A 130 -9.18 10.99 8.00
N HIS A 131 -9.09 10.15 9.05
CA HIS A 131 -7.97 10.24 9.99
C HIS A 131 -6.72 9.51 9.47
N ALA A 132 -5.60 9.73 10.16
CA ALA A 132 -4.33 9.06 9.90
C ALA A 132 -3.70 8.55 11.20
N GLU A 133 -2.98 7.44 11.11
CA GLU A 133 -2.26 6.83 12.21
C GLU A 133 -0.80 6.55 11.84
N ASN A 134 0.08 6.55 12.83
CA ASN A 134 1.44 6.06 12.71
C ASN A 134 1.54 4.72 13.44
N TRP A 135 1.95 3.67 12.73
CA TRP A 135 2.08 2.33 13.28
C TRP A 135 3.54 1.95 13.38
N GLN A 136 3.96 1.49 14.56
CA GLN A 136 5.23 0.80 14.76
C GLN A 136 5.04 -0.71 14.62
N TRP A 137 6.01 -1.34 13.97
CA TRP A 137 6.03 -2.77 13.68
C TRP A 137 6.79 -3.54 14.73
N LYS A 138 6.36 -4.77 15.01
CA LYS A 138 7.09 -5.70 15.87
C LYS A 138 8.44 -6.12 15.29
N VAL A 139 8.50 -6.27 13.97
CA VAL A 139 9.75 -6.57 13.24
C VAL A 139 9.98 -5.62 12.07
N PRO A 140 11.24 -5.34 11.70
CA PRO A 140 11.56 -4.57 10.51
C PRO A 140 10.94 -5.19 9.25
N LYS A 141 10.38 -4.34 8.40
CA LYS A 141 9.78 -4.73 7.12
C LYS A 141 10.86 -4.66 6.05
N ILE A 142 11.72 -5.67 6.00
CA ILE A 142 12.85 -5.79 5.08
C ILE A 142 12.60 -7.02 4.19
N PRO A 143 12.07 -6.82 2.98
CA PRO A 143 11.77 -7.93 2.08
C PRO A 143 13.06 -8.58 1.56
N GLN A 144 13.05 -9.91 1.47
CA GLN A 144 14.12 -10.70 0.84
C GLN A 144 13.63 -11.41 -0.43
N ASN A 145 12.31 -11.48 -0.60
CA ASN A 145 11.60 -12.05 -1.72
C ASN A 145 10.35 -11.20 -1.97
N ASN A 146 9.80 -11.26 -3.19
CA ASN A 146 8.49 -10.72 -3.49
C ASN A 146 7.68 -11.79 -4.25
N PRO A 147 6.63 -12.39 -3.65
CA PRO A 147 6.06 -12.08 -2.33
C PRO A 147 6.96 -12.53 -1.16
N MET A 148 6.84 -11.85 -0.02
CA MET A 148 7.65 -12.13 1.18
C MET A 148 6.87 -13.02 2.17
N PRO A 149 7.36 -14.20 2.56
CA PRO A 149 6.69 -15.05 3.56
C PRO A 149 6.54 -14.36 4.93
N VAL A 150 5.39 -14.54 5.57
CA VAL A 150 5.10 -14.05 6.92
C VAL A 150 5.71 -15.01 7.93
N THR A 151 6.69 -14.52 8.69
CA THR A 151 7.30 -15.30 9.78
C THR A 151 6.41 -15.27 11.03
N THR A 152 6.67 -16.16 11.99
CA THR A 152 5.98 -16.16 13.29
C THR A 152 6.08 -14.82 14.02
N ALA A 153 7.24 -14.15 13.94
CA ALA A 153 7.46 -12.86 14.60
C ALA A 153 6.75 -11.70 13.90
N ASP A 154 6.56 -11.81 12.59
CA ASP A 154 5.90 -10.80 11.74
C ASP A 154 4.36 -10.95 11.73
N ARG A 155 3.87 -12.14 12.07
CA ARG A 155 2.44 -12.49 12.04
C ARG A 155 1.52 -11.46 12.73
N PRO A 156 1.85 -10.91 13.92
CA PRO A 156 0.99 -9.90 14.56
C PRO A 156 0.83 -8.63 13.72
N ASP A 157 1.89 -8.18 13.04
CA ASP A 157 1.81 -6.99 12.16
C ASP A 157 0.99 -7.32 10.91
N TYR A 158 1.21 -8.50 10.32
CA TYR A 158 0.46 -8.97 9.14
C TYR A 158 -1.04 -9.06 9.42
N ASP A 159 -1.43 -9.70 10.51
CA ASP A 159 -2.85 -9.83 10.87
C ASP A 159 -3.48 -8.47 11.19
N ARG A 160 -2.71 -7.54 11.78
CA ARG A 160 -3.19 -6.18 12.07
C ARG A 160 -3.49 -5.39 10.79
N VAL A 161 -2.61 -5.43 9.79
CA VAL A 161 -2.87 -4.77 8.49
C VAL A 161 -4.00 -5.50 7.75
N ARG A 162 -4.04 -6.83 7.81
CA ARG A 162 -5.10 -7.63 7.19
C ARG A 162 -6.50 -7.29 7.75
N ALA A 163 -6.59 -6.94 9.03
CA ALA A 163 -7.86 -6.58 9.69
C ALA A 163 -8.47 -5.27 9.15
N ILE A 164 -7.65 -4.35 8.64
CA ILE A 164 -8.08 -3.05 8.11
C ILE A 164 -8.29 -3.04 6.58
N ILE A 165 -8.24 -4.22 5.96
CA ILE A 165 -8.46 -4.47 4.54
C ILE A 165 -9.72 -5.33 4.38
N ARG A 166 -10.51 -5.09 3.34
CA ARG A 166 -11.70 -5.88 3.02
C ARG A 166 -11.29 -7.32 2.69
N GLN A 167 -11.80 -8.28 3.46
CA GLN A 167 -11.41 -9.69 3.33
C GLN A 167 -12.38 -10.55 2.51
N LYS A 168 -13.59 -10.07 2.24
CA LYS A 168 -14.67 -10.83 1.59
C LYS A 168 -15.36 -10.01 0.49
N LEU A 169 -15.76 -10.72 -0.59
CA LEU A 169 -16.61 -10.19 -1.67
C LEU A 169 -17.94 -9.68 -1.12
#